data_AF-A0A7C3RM87-F1
#
_entry.id   AF-A0A7C3RM87-F1
#
_cell.length_a   1.000
_cell.length_b   1.000
_cell.length_c   1.000
_cell.angle_alpha   90.00
_cell.angle_beta   90.00
_cell.angle_gamma   90.00
#
_symmetry.space_group_name_H-M   'P 1'
#
loop_
_entity.id
_entity.type
_entity.pdbx_description
1 polymer ?
#
loop_
_entity_poly.entity_id
_entity_poly.type
_entity_poly.pdbx_seq_one_letter_code
_entity_poly.pdbx_strand_id
1 'polypeptide(L)' 'MRRAPFTFDDIIGYEEVKKEAKRLARTEENILIVGESGVGKRLFASAIHNESRRKGNPFIVV' A
#
# COMPACT_ATOMS: atom_id res chain seq x y z
N MET A 1 17.54 3.97 -6.26
CA MET A 1 16.40 3.03 -6.07
C MET A 1 15.22 3.82 -5.51
N ARG A 2 14.07 3.89 -6.18
CA ARG A 2 12.89 4.60 -5.63
C ARG A 2 12.27 3.76 -4.51
N ARG A 3 12.33 4.28 -3.28
CA ARG A 3 11.64 3.71 -2.11
C ARG A 3 10.17 4.10 -2.14
N ALA A 4 9.30 3.24 -1.64
CA ALA A 4 7.90 3.58 -1.38
C ALA A 4 7.86 4.57 -0.19
N PRO A 5 7.45 5.83 -0.40
CA PRO A 5 7.68 6.91 0.57
C PRO A 5 6.75 6.88 1.79
N PHE A 6 5.62 6.17 1.71
CA PHE A 6 4.59 6.12 2.75
C PHE A 6 4.37 4.70 3.27
N THR A 7 4.06 4.60 4.54
CA THR A 7 3.70 3.40 5.30
C THR A 7 2.23 3.46 5.73
N PHE A 8 1.75 2.41 6.39
CA PHE A 8 0.39 2.43 6.94
C PHE A 8 0.22 3.42 8.10
N ASP A 9 1.31 3.87 8.72
CA ASP A 9 1.27 4.82 9.83
C ASP A 9 1.02 6.26 9.33
N ASP A 10 1.35 6.52 8.06
CA ASP A 10 1.05 7.78 7.38
C ASP A 10 -0.43 7.91 6.95
N ILE A 11 -1.22 6.84 7.09
CA ILE A 11 -2.64 6.80 6.70
C ILE A 11 -3.51 6.97 7.94
N ILE A 12 -4.19 8.12 8.01
CA ILE A 12 -5.14 8.46 9.07
C ILE A 12 -6.50 7.83 8.74
N GLY A 13 -7.10 7.12 9.70
CA GLY A 13 -8.38 6.43 9.53
C GLY A 13 -8.25 5.11 8.75
N TYR A 14 -9.39 4.61 8.24
CA TYR A 14 -9.46 3.38 7.44
C TYR A 14 -8.99 2.10 8.16
N GLU A 15 -9.19 1.98 9.47
CA GLU A 15 -8.61 0.88 10.26
C GLU A 15 -8.96 -0.53 9.74
N GLU A 16 -10.20 -0.75 9.30
CA GLU A 16 -10.59 -2.04 8.72
C GLU A 16 -9.89 -2.30 7.37
N VAL A 17 -9.82 -1.29 6.50
CA VAL A 17 -9.13 -1.39 5.20
C VAL A 17 -7.63 -1.57 5.39
N LYS A 18 -7.02 -0.86 6.36
CA LYS A 18 -5.60 -1.02 6.72
C LYS A 18 -5.33 -2.44 7.20
N LYS A 19 -6.20 -3.00 8.05
CA LYS A 19 -6.08 -4.38 8.55
C LYS A 19 -6.14 -5.38 7.39
N GLU A 20 -7.09 -5.23 6.48
CA GLU A 20 -7.22 -6.11 5.32
C GLU A 20 -6.04 -5.95 4.35
N ALA A 21 -5.64 -4.73 4.04
CA ALA A 21 -4.51 -4.43 3.17
C ALA A 21 -3.19 -4.98 3.73
N LYS A 22 -2.96 -4.89 5.05
CA LYS A 22 -1.78 -5.52 5.70
C LYS A 22 -1.79 -7.04 5.54
N ARG A 23 -2.96 -7.69 5.65
CA ARG A 23 -3.10 -9.13 5.45
C ARG A 23 -2.79 -9.52 4.01
N LEU A 24 -3.36 -8.81 3.04
CA LEU A 24 -3.16 -9.06 1.61
C LEU A 24 -1.73 -8.72 1.14
N ALA A 25 -1.12 -7.67 1.69
CA ALA A 25 0.25 -7.28 1.33
C ALA A 25 1.27 -8.40 1.57
N ARG A 26 1.02 -9.30 2.53
CA ARG A 26 1.88 -10.43 2.87
C ARG A 26 1.72 -11.64 1.95
N THR A 27 0.76 -11.62 1.04
CA THR A 27 0.52 -12.66 0.03
C THR A 27 1.13 -12.26 -1.32
N GLU A 28 1.10 -13.19 -2.28
CA GLU A 28 1.53 -12.92 -3.66
C GLU A 28 0.39 -12.44 -4.56
N GLU A 29 -0.82 -12.30 -4.02
CA GLU A 29 -2.03 -11.96 -4.77
C GLU A 29 -2.03 -10.50 -5.28
N ASN A 30 -2.82 -10.27 -6.33
CA ASN A 30 -3.04 -8.92 -6.86
C ASN A 30 -4.03 -8.14 -5.98
N ILE A 31 -3.77 -6.85 -5.77
CA ILE A 31 -4.64 -5.95 -5.01
C ILE A 31 -5.16 -4.85 -5.93
N LEU A 32 -6.49 -4.71 -6.00
CA LEU A 32 -7.15 -3.58 -6.65
C LEU A 32 -7.54 -2.53 -5.61
N ILE A 33 -7.05 -1.30 -5.77
CA ILE A 33 -7.39 -0.17 -4.89
C ILE A 33 -8.43 0.70 -5.60
N VAL A 34 -9.64 0.73 -5.05
CA VAL A 34 -10.75 1.55 -5.58
C VAL A 34 -11.01 2.77 -4.71
N GLY A 35 -11.59 3.81 -5.30
CA GLY A 35 -11.97 5.03 -4.61
C GLY A 35 -11.91 6.25 -5.53
N GLU A 36 -12.54 7.35 -5.12
CA GLU A 36 -12.59 8.60 -5.88
C GLU A 36 -11.21 9.25 -6.07
N SER A 37 -11.14 10.27 -6.91
CA SER A 37 -9.92 11.07 -7.06
C SER A 37 -9.57 11.75 -5.73
N GLY A 38 -8.28 11.82 -5.39
CA GLY A 38 -7.82 12.51 -4.17
C GLY A 38 -7.92 11.74 -2.86
N VAL A 39 -8.57 10.57 -2.79
CA VAL A 39 -8.77 9.82 -1.52
C VAL A 39 -7.54 9.06 -1.00
N GLY A 40 -6.36 9.30 -1.55
CA GLY A 40 -5.12 8.69 -1.05
C GLY A 40 -4.80 7.27 -1.53
N LYS A 41 -5.35 6.82 -2.67
CA LYS A 41 -5.03 5.51 -3.27
C LYS A 41 -3.52 5.22 -3.42
N ARG A 42 -2.73 6.26 -3.71
CA ARG A 42 -1.26 6.17 -3.82
C ARG A 42 -0.57 5.93 -2.47
N LEU A 43 -1.13 6.43 -1.37
CA LEU A 43 -0.60 6.16 -0.02
C LEU A 43 -0.78 4.68 0.30
N PHE A 44 -1.96 4.12 0.02
CA PHE A 44 -2.20 2.68 0.17
C PHE A 44 -1.27 1.84 -0.70
N ALA A 45 -1.07 2.18 -1.98
CA ALA A 45 -0.15 1.44 -2.86
C ALA A 45 1.29 1.42 -2.31
N SER A 46 1.76 2.56 -1.80
CA SER A 46 3.07 2.68 -1.16
C SER A 46 3.16 1.86 0.13
N ALA A 47 2.15 1.96 1.00
CA ALA A 47 2.10 1.24 2.27
C ALA A 47 2.04 -0.28 2.07
N ILE A 48 1.25 -0.74 1.11
CA ILE A 48 1.15 -2.15 0.70
C ILE A 48 2.51 -2.67 0.22
N HIS A 49 3.22 -1.90 -0.63
CA HIS A 49 4.57 -2.28 -1.08
C HIS A 49 5.52 -2.48 0.11
N ASN A 50 5.52 -1.54 1.06
CA ASN A 50 6.37 -1.58 2.25
C ASN A 50 6.05 -2.73 3.22
N GLU A 51 4.79 -3.15 3.33
CA GLU A 51 4.38 -4.30 4.16
C GLU A 51 4.59 -5.65 3.45
N SER A 52 4.78 -5.64 2.13
CA SER A 52 4.89 -6.86 1.34
C SER A 52 6.27 -7.51 1.39
N ARG A 53 6.35 -8.76 0.88
CA ARG A 53 7.62 -9.45 0.62
C ARG A 53 8.50 -8.72 -0.39
N ARG A 54 7.93 -7.78 -1.17
CA ARG A 54 8.61 -6.99 -2.21
C ARG A 54 9.22 -5.70 -1.67
N LYS A 55 9.12 -5.40 -0.37
CA LYS A 55 9.62 -4.16 0.25
C LYS A 55 11.11 -3.83 -0.01
N GLY A 56 11.94 -4.84 -0.24
CA GLY A 56 13.36 -4.68 -0.60
C GLY A 56 13.61 -4.30 -2.06
N ASN A 57 12.59 -4.44 -2.92
CA ASN A 57 12.64 -4.15 -4.34
C ASN A 57 12.14 -2.72 -4.63
N PRO A 58 12.45 -2.16 -5.81
CA PRO A 58 11.99 -0.83 -6.19
C PRO A 58 10.47 -0.72 -6.18
N PHE A 59 9.95 0.41 -5.70
CA PHE A 59 8.55 0.75 -5.87
C PHE A 59 8.35 1.38 -7.25
N ILE A 60 7.66 0.68 -8.14
CA ILE A 60 7.40 1.10 -9.52
C ILE A 60 5.98 1.67 -9.61
N VAL A 61 5.87 2.88 -10.14
CA VAL A 61 4.60 3.56 -10.41
C VAL A 61 4.54 3.81 -11.90
N VAL A 62 3.48 3.32 -12.54
CA VAL A 62 3.17 3.49 -13.97
C VAL A 62 1.97 4.39 -14.18
#